data_AF-A0A7X9HPL3-F1
#
_entry.id   AF-A0A7X9HPL3-F1
#
_cell.length_a   1.000
_cell.length_b   1.000
_cell.length_c   1.000
_cell.angle_alpha   90.00
_cell.angle_beta   90.00
_cell.angle_gamma   90.00
#
_symmetry.space_group_name_H-M   'P 1'
#
loop_
_entity.id
_entity.type
_entity.pdbx_description
1 polymer ?
#
loop_
_entity_poly.entity_id
_entity_poly.type
_entity_poly.pdbx_seq_one_letter_code
_entity_poly.pdbx_strand_id
1 'polypeptide(L)'
;MKTQSKLIILIVILFQVTINSQSKWRSLFNGKDLTGWEVLNGYAKYFVEDGILVGEAVVGSPNSFLCTKAKYSDFILEFETKTDPELNTG
;
A
#
# COMPACT_ATOMS: atom_id res chain seq x y z
N MET A 1 -15.46 25.92 -42.83
CA MET A 1 -14.58 24.79 -42.41
C MET A 1 -13.55 25.19 -41.34
N LYS A 2 -12.82 26.32 -41.46
CA LYS A 2 -11.79 26.72 -40.48
C LYS A 2 -12.30 27.04 -39.07
N THR A 3 -13.52 27.56 -38.94
CA THR A 3 -14.17 27.88 -37.64
C THR A 3 -14.64 26.65 -36.88
N GLN A 4 -15.13 25.63 -37.58
CA GLN A 4 -15.56 24.35 -36.98
C GLN A 4 -14.36 23.58 -36.40
N SER A 5 -13.21 23.57 -37.10
CA SER A 5 -11.98 22.97 -36.58
C SER A 5 -11.45 23.65 -35.31
N LYS A 6 -11.56 24.98 -35.19
CA LYS A 6 -11.16 25.71 -33.97
C LYS A 6 -12.07 25.38 -32.79
N LEU A 7 -13.37 25.22 -33.02
CA LEU A 7 -14.35 24.86 -31.99
C LEU A 7 -14.14 23.42 -31.49
N ILE A 8 -13.85 22.48 -32.41
CA ILE A 8 -13.51 21.08 -32.06
C ILE A 8 -12.22 21.01 -31.23
N ILE A 9 -11.18 21.76 -31.61
CA ILE A 9 -9.93 21.82 -30.84
C ILE A 9 -10.17 22.37 -29.42
N LEU A 10 -11.02 23.40 -29.27
CA LEU A 10 -11.35 23.96 -27.97
C LEU A 10 -12.12 22.97 -27.07
N ILE A 11 -13.05 22.19 -27.64
CA ILE A 11 -13.82 21.16 -26.92
C ILE A 11 -12.91 20.01 -26.47
N VAL A 12 -11.93 19.59 -27.29
CA VAL A 12 -10.96 18.55 -26.92
C VAL A 12 -10.05 18.99 -25.77
N ILE A 13 -9.66 20.27 -25.71
CA ILE A 13 -8.85 20.82 -24.61
C ILE A 13 -9.66 20.87 -23.30
N LEU A 14 -10.95 21.19 -23.36
CA LEU A 14 -11.84 21.23 -22.19
C LEU A 14 -12.14 19.85 -21.60
N PHE A 15 -12.03 18.78 -22.40
CA PHE A 15 -12.29 17.40 -21.94
C PHE A 15 -11.10 16.73 -21.22
N GLN A 16 -9.91 17.34 -21.24
CA GLN A 16 -8.71 16.78 -20.57
C GLN A 16 -8.65 17.11 -19.07
N VAL A 17 -9.55 17.95 -18.54
CA VAL A 17 -9.43 18.51 -17.17
C VAL A 17 -10.14 17.66 -16.11
N THR A 18 -10.88 16.60 -16.46
CA THR A 18 -11.77 15.92 -15.50
C THR A 18 -11.29 14.58 -14.94
N ILE A 19 -10.04 14.16 -15.17
CA ILE A 19 -9.58 12.83 -14.71
C ILE A 19 -8.33 12.97 -13.83
N ASN A 20 -8.45 13.40 -12.58
CA ASN A 20 -7.40 13.20 -11.55
C ASN A 20 -7.90 13.43 -10.11
N SER A 21 -9.10 12.95 -9.78
CA SER A 21 -9.62 12.99 -8.39
C SER A 21 -9.29 11.74 -7.56
N GLN A 22 -8.63 10.71 -8.13
CA GLN A 22 -8.13 9.60 -7.31
C GLN A 22 -6.88 10.06 -6.57
N SER A 23 -6.94 10.04 -5.24
CA SER A 23 -5.77 10.11 -4.38
C SER A 23 -4.73 9.11 -4.89
N LYS A 24 -3.49 9.57 -5.11
CA LYS A 24 -2.40 8.67 -5.48
C LYS A 24 -2.05 7.82 -4.27
N TRP A 25 -2.56 6.59 -4.23
CA TRP A 25 -2.15 5.58 -3.25
C TRP A 25 -0.66 5.29 -3.36
N ARG A 26 -0.01 5.12 -2.21
CA ARG A 26 1.39 4.68 -2.12
C ARG A 26 1.41 3.26 -1.60
N SER A 27 1.91 2.32 -2.40
CA SER A 27 2.13 0.95 -1.93
C SER A 27 3.23 0.95 -0.86
N LEU A 28 2.93 0.38 0.31
CA LEU A 28 3.92 0.17 1.38
C LEU A 28 4.72 -1.13 1.18
N PHE A 29 4.09 -2.13 0.57
CA PHE A 29 4.71 -3.41 0.24
C PHE A 29 5.03 -3.48 -1.25
N ASN A 30 6.21 -3.99 -1.59
CA ASN A 30 6.68 -4.08 -2.97
C ASN A 30 6.34 -5.42 -3.66
N GLY A 31 5.69 -6.35 -2.95
CA GLY A 31 5.30 -7.66 -3.45
C GLY A 31 6.45 -8.67 -3.56
N LYS A 32 7.64 -8.36 -3.04
CA LYS A 32 8.86 -9.16 -3.29
C LYS A 32 9.66 -9.41 -2.03
N ASP A 33 9.86 -8.39 -1.20
CA ASP A 33 10.70 -8.48 0.00
C ASP A 33 10.29 -7.44 1.06
N LEU A 34 11.03 -7.43 2.16
CA LEU A 34 10.79 -6.54 3.30
C LEU A 34 11.59 -5.23 3.21
N THR A 35 12.00 -4.81 2.01
CA THR A 35 12.68 -3.52 1.83
C THR A 35 11.77 -2.39 2.32
N GLY A 36 12.29 -1.58 3.26
CA GLY A 36 11.54 -0.51 3.89
C GLY A 36 10.82 -0.89 5.18
N TRP A 37 10.95 -2.14 5.64
CA TRP A 37 10.37 -2.63 6.89
C TRP A 37 11.44 -2.99 7.92
N GLU A 38 11.08 -2.93 9.19
CA GLU A 38 11.90 -3.33 10.32
C GLU A 38 11.08 -4.08 11.37
N VAL A 39 11.69 -5.07 12.03
CA VAL A 39 11.05 -5.81 13.12
C VAL A 39 11.36 -5.11 14.43
N LEU A 40 10.32 -4.85 15.21
CA LEU A 40 10.43 -4.26 16.53
C LEU A 40 9.97 -5.26 17.61
N ASN A 41 10.66 -5.19 18.75
CA ASN A 41 10.40 -5.96 19.97
C ASN A 41 10.74 -7.45 19.88
N GLY A 42 9.75 -8.34 19.74
CA GLY A 42 9.97 -9.79 19.74
C GLY A 42 10.71 -10.32 18.51
N TYR A 43 10.67 -11.65 18.34
CA TYR A 43 11.42 -12.38 17.33
C TYR A 43 10.54 -13.29 16.47
N ALA A 44 9.28 -12.91 16.24
CA ALA A 44 8.46 -13.52 15.19
C ALA A 44 9.17 -13.39 13.83
N LYS A 45 8.93 -14.36 12.94
CA LYS A 45 9.52 -14.32 11.60
C LYS A 45 8.58 -13.55 10.67
N TYR A 46 9.19 -12.77 9.78
CA TYR A 46 8.49 -12.12 8.68
C TYR A 46 9.21 -12.43 7.39
N PHE A 47 8.46 -12.79 6.36
CA PHE A 47 9.00 -13.13 5.05
C PHE A 47 7.96 -12.89 3.96
N VAL A 48 8.36 -13.09 2.71
CA VAL A 48 7.47 -12.99 1.55
C VAL A 48 7.36 -14.37 0.92
N GLU A 49 6.13 -14.82 0.74
CA GLU A 49 5.79 -16.08 0.06
C GLU A 49 4.67 -15.80 -0.95
N ASP A 50 4.85 -16.22 -2.20
CA ASP A 50 3.90 -16.00 -3.30
C ASP A 50 3.43 -14.54 -3.47
N GLY A 51 4.32 -13.59 -3.20
CA GLY A 51 4.03 -12.16 -3.27
C GLY A 51 3.15 -11.63 -2.13
N ILE A 52 3.01 -12.39 -1.05
CA ILE A 52 2.27 -12.04 0.17
C ILE A 52 3.26 -11.87 1.32
N LEU A 53 3.05 -10.85 2.14
CA LEU A 53 3.79 -10.67 3.38
C LEU A 53 3.22 -11.60 4.44
N VAL A 54 4.05 -12.50 4.96
CA VAL A 54 3.68 -13.51 5.95
C VAL A 54 4.36 -13.22 7.28
N GLY A 55 3.59 -13.27 8.36
CA GLY A 55 4.09 -13.27 9.74
C GLY A 55 3.88 -14.64 10.38
N GLU A 56 4.92 -15.19 11.00
CA GLU A 56 4.90 -16.46 11.71
C GLU A 56 5.22 -16.23 13.19
N ALA A 57 4.24 -16.51 14.05
CA ALA A 57 4.41 -16.43 15.50
C ALA A 57 5.38 -17.50 15.99
N VAL A 58 6.23 -17.14 16.96
CA VAL A 58 7.19 -18.06 17.57
C VAL A 58 6.86 -18.19 19.06
N VAL A 59 6.68 -19.43 19.53
CA VAL A 59 6.38 -19.71 20.94
C VAL A 59 7.47 -19.12 21.84
N GLY A 60 7.04 -18.43 22.89
CA GLY A 60 7.93 -17.75 23.84
C GLY A 60 8.40 -16.37 23.38
N SER A 61 8.14 -15.97 22.12
CA SER A 61 8.41 -14.60 21.68
C SER A 61 7.48 -13.61 22.38
N PRO A 62 7.99 -12.45 22.82
CA PRO A 62 7.15 -11.29 23.07
C PRO A 62 6.38 -10.88 21.81
N ASN A 63 5.39 -9.99 21.96
CA ASN A 63 4.71 -9.37 20.83
C ASN A 63 5.74 -8.77 19.86
N SER A 64 5.63 -9.12 18.59
CA SER A 64 6.53 -8.65 17.53
C SER A 64 5.74 -7.79 16.57
N PHE A 65 6.36 -6.73 16.08
CA PHE A 65 5.74 -5.80 15.15
C PHE A 65 6.62 -5.66 13.91
N LEU A 66 6.01 -5.74 12.74
CA LEU A 66 6.66 -5.36 11.49
C LEU A 66 6.23 -3.94 11.14
N CYS A 67 7.17 -3.00 11.19
CA CYS A 67 6.89 -1.58 11.02
C CYS A 67 7.56 -1.03 9.76
N THR A 68 6.96 -0.01 9.15
CA THR A 68 7.65 0.75 8.11
C THR A 68 8.79 1.56 8.73
N LYS A 69 9.96 1.58 8.08
CA LYS A 69 11.06 2.49 8.46
C LYS A 69 10.69 3.97 8.26
N ALA A 70 9.79 4.23 7.31
CA ALA A 70 9.21 5.55 7.10
C ALA A 70 8.15 5.85 8.18
N LYS A 71 8.05 7.12 8.57
CA LYS A 71 7.03 7.62 9.50
C LYS A 71 5.96 8.40 8.75
N TYR A 72 4.72 8.23 9.18
CA TYR A 72 3.54 8.88 8.60
C TYR A 72 2.73 9.52 9.74
N SER A 73 1.99 10.60 9.44
CA SER A 73 1.06 11.23 10.39
C SER A 73 -0.38 11.05 9.94
N ASP A 74 -0.88 11.93 9.08
CA ASP A 74 -2.25 11.92 8.59
C ASP A 74 -2.31 11.08 7.32
N PHE A 75 -2.89 9.89 7.41
CA PHE A 75 -2.99 8.98 6.29
C PHE A 75 -4.30 8.19 6.33
N ILE A 76 -4.65 7.67 5.16
CA ILE A 76 -5.58 6.56 5.02
C ILE A 76 -4.73 5.33 4.71
N LEU A 77 -4.90 4.27 5.49
CA LEU A 77 -4.24 2.99 5.29
C LEU A 77 -5.29 1.97 4.87
N GLU A 78 -4.99 1.25 3.81
CA GLU A 78 -5.79 0.13 3.33
C GLU A 78 -4.87 -1.08 3.17
N PHE A 79 -5.29 -2.22 3.70
CA PHE A 79 -4.61 -3.50 3.56
C PHE A 79 -5.61 -4.64 3.75
N GLU A 80 -5.30 -5.78 3.17
CA GLU A 80 -6.02 -7.02 3.40
C GLU A 80 -5.19 -7.90 4.33
N THR A 81 -5.87 -8.66 5.19
CA THR A 81 -5.21 -9.61 6.09
C THR A 81 -6.00 -10.90 6.17
N LYS A 82 -5.28 -11.99 6.41
CA LYS A 82 -5.83 -13.29 6.76
C LYS A 82 -5.03 -13.82 7.94
N THR A 83 -5.75 -14.17 9.00
CA THR A 83 -5.15 -14.59 10.26
C THR A 83 -5.55 -16.02 10.56
N ASP A 84 -4.61 -16.80 11.09
CA ASP A 84 -4.93 -18.10 11.66
C ASP A 84 -5.90 -17.95 12.84
N PRO A 85 -6.93 -18.81 12.99
CA PRO A 85 -7.89 -18.72 14.08
C PRO A 85 -7.30 -18.76 15.49
N GLU A 86 -6.11 -19.34 15.66
CA GLU A 86 -5.42 -19.43 16.96
C GLU A 86 -4.60 -18.17 17.29
N LEU A 87 -4.44 -17.25 16.33
CA LEU A 87 -3.60 -16.06 16.46
C LEU A 87 -4.43 -14.76 16.53
N ASN A 88 -3.77 -13.72 17.03
CA ASN A 88 -4.27 -12.35 17.03
C ASN A 88 -3.23 -11.44 16.36
N THR A 89 -3.70 -10.54 15.48
CA THR A 89 -2.87 -9.56 14.76
C THR A 89 -3.64 -8.23 14.63
N GLY A 90 -2.90 -7.13 14.46
CA GLY A 90 -3.45 -5.79 14.22
C GLY A 90 -2.38 -4.79 13.82
#